data_AF-A0A3D2LEM4-F1
#
_entry.id   AF-A0A3D2LEM4-F1
#
_cell.length_a   1.000
_cell.length_b   1.000
_cell.length_c   1.000
_cell.angle_alpha   90.00
_cell.angle_beta   90.00
_cell.angle_gamma   90.00
#
_symmetry.space_group_name_H-M   'P 1'
#
loop_
_entity.id
_entity.type
_entity.pdbx_description
1 polymer ?
#
loop_
_entity_poly.entity_id
_entity_poly.type
_entity_poly.pdbx_seq_one_letter_code
_entity_poly.pdbx_strand_id
1 'polypeptide(L)' 'PLGQVVRNLVDNARSFSPPGAEVNVIVDQSNDGPQTIARIMIEDSGPGIPEDKLEKIFSR' A
#
# COMPACT_ATOMS: atom_id res chain seq x y z
N PRO A 1 -10.08 0.61 11.98
CA PRO A 1 -8.86 0.91 12.79
C PRO A 1 -7.61 0.91 11.91
N LEU A 2 -6.58 1.71 12.24
CA LEU A 2 -5.35 1.82 11.43
C LEU A 2 -4.70 0.46 11.15
N GLY A 3 -4.58 -0.40 12.17
CA GLY A 3 -3.99 -1.73 12.01
C GLY A 3 -4.75 -2.66 11.06
N GLN A 4 -6.04 -2.41 10.80
CA GLN A 4 -6.78 -3.15 9.77
C GLN A 4 -6.39 -2.69 8.36
N VAL A 5 -6.22 -1.38 8.16
CA VAL A 5 -5.82 -0.83 6.86
C VAL A 5 -4.44 -1.36 6.47
N VAL A 6 -3.49 -1.30 7.39
CA VAL A 6 -2.12 -1.80 7.15
C VAL A 6 -2.14 -3.29 6.82
N ARG A 7 -2.87 -4.12 7.58
CA ARG A 7 -2.99 -5.56 7.29
C ARG A 7 -3.56 -5.83 5.90
N ASN A 8 -4.62 -5.12 5.52
CA ASN A 8 -5.22 -5.29 4.18
C ASN A 8 -4.22 -4.97 3.07
N LEU A 9 -3.41 -3.91 3.21
CA LEU A 9 -2.41 -3.55 2.21
C LEU A 9 -1.29 -4.60 2.14
N VAL A 10 -0.81 -5.10 3.29
CA VAL A 10 0.21 -6.16 3.34
C VAL A 10 -0.32 -7.48 2.76
N ASP A 11 -1.57 -7.85 3.05
CA ASP A 11 -2.19 -9.06 2.51
C ASP A 11 -2.40 -8.96 0.99
N ASN A 12 -2.75 -7.78 0.48
CA ASN A 12 -2.79 -7.52 -0.96
C ASN A 12 -1.41 -7.68 -1.59
N ALA A 13 -0.39 -6.98 -1.06
CA ALA A 13 0.98 -7.07 -1.53
C ALA A 13 1.48 -8.52 -1.59
N ARG A 14 1.23 -9.32 -0.54
CA ARG A 14 1.58 -10.75 -0.48
C ARG A 14 0.82 -11.60 -1.50
N SER A 15 -0.44 -11.26 -1.78
CA SER A 15 -1.30 -12.03 -2.70
C SER A 15 -0.97 -11.75 -4.18
N PHE A 16 -0.50 -10.54 -4.48
CA PHE A 16 -0.20 -10.11 -5.85
C PHE A 16 1.28 -10.21 -6.23
N SER A 17 2.18 -10.35 -5.25
CA SER A 17 3.61 -10.54 -5.51
C SER A 17 3.98 -11.97 -5.93
N PRO A 18 5.04 -12.14 -6.76
CA PRO A 18 5.59 -13.46 -7.08
C PRO A 18 6.09 -14.22 -5.84
N PRO A 19 6.13 -15.57 -5.86
CA PRO A 19 6.70 -16.36 -4.78
C PRO A 19 8.15 -15.97 -4.49
N GLY A 20 8.47 -15.74 -3.21
CA GLY A 20 9.80 -15.36 -2.76
C GLY A 20 10.17 -13.89 -2.96
N ALA A 21 9.27 -13.06 -3.52
CA ALA A 21 9.46 -11.62 -3.57
C ALA A 21 9.32 -10.99 -2.17
N GLU A 22 10.08 -9.93 -1.94
CA GLU A 22 10.01 -9.14 -0.71
C GLU A 22 8.89 -8.10 -0.80
N VAL A 23 8.19 -7.90 0.32
CA VAL A 23 7.25 -6.79 0.52
C VAL A 23 7.89 -5.81 1.49
N ASN A 24 8.14 -4.58 1.05
CA ASN A 24 8.77 -3.56 1.86
C ASN A 24 7.71 -2.74 2.58
N VAL A 25 7.87 -2.60 3.91
CA VAL A 25 7.00 -1.74 4.74
C VAL A 25 7.85 -0.65 5.34
N ILE A 26 7.61 0.58 4.90
CA ILE A 26 8.42 1.75 5.24
C ILE A 26 7.53 2.72 6.00
N VAL A 27 8.07 3.27 7.10
CA VAL A 27 7.43 4.36 7.83
C VAL A 27 8.42 5.50 7.93
N ASP A 28 8.02 6.66 7.44
CA ASP A 28 8.81 7.88 7.53
C ASP A 28 7.94 9.08 7.87
N GLN A 29 8.61 10.20 8.11
CA GLN A 29 7.97 11.49 8.29
C GLN A 29 7.84 12.17 6.93
N SER A 30 6.65 12.71 6.66
CA SER A 30 6.37 13.52 5.47
C SER A 30 5.64 14.79 5.87
N ASN A 31 5.47 15.72 4.94
CA ASN A 31 4.67 16.92 5.15
C ASN A 31 3.48 16.95 4.19
N ASP A 32 2.34 17.44 4.68
CA ASP A 32 1.18 17.84 3.90
C ASP A 32 0.94 19.34 4.15
N GLY A 33 1.42 20.16 3.22
CA GLY A 33 1.53 21.61 3.42
C GLY A 33 2.37 21.94 4.67
N PRO A 34 1.84 22.73 5.63
CA PRO A 34 2.55 23.04 6.88
C PRO A 34 2.48 21.92 7.93
N GLN A 35 1.70 20.86 7.70
CA GLN A 35 1.48 19.80 8.69
C GLN A 35 2.49 18.67 8.50
N THR A 36 3.07 18.22 9.61
CA THR A 36 3.86 16.99 9.65
C THR A 36 2.93 15.79 9.77
N ILE A 37 3.15 14.78 8.94
CA ILE A 37 2.39 13.53 8.92
C ILE A 37 3.35 12.33 8.99
N ALA A 38 2.85 11.20 9.50
CA ALA A 38 3.49 9.91 9.31
C ALA A 38 3.03 9.33 7.96
N ARG A 39 3.98 8.95 7.11
CA ARG A 39 3.71 8.26 5.85
C ARG A 39 4.08 6.80 6.00
N ILE A 40 3.14 5.93 5.64
CA ILE A 40 3.32 4.47 5.63
C ILE A 40 3.25 4.03 4.17
N MET A 41 4.31 3.38 3.70
CA MET A 41 4.40 2.85 2.34
C MET A 41 4.52 1.33 2.39
N ILE A 42 3.73 0.65 1.54
CA ILE A 42 3.79 -0.80 1.34
C ILE A 42 4.15 -0.97 -0.14
N GLU A 43 5.35 -1.45 -0.42
CA GLU A 43 5.84 -1.67 -1.78
C GLU A 43 5.94 -3.18 -2.05
N ASP A 44 5.50 -3.60 -3.23
CA ASP A 44 5.42 -5.00 -3.65
C ASP A 44 5.84 -5.16 -5.12
N SER A 45 6.13 -6.40 -5.54
CA SER A 45 6.61 -6.70 -6.90
C SER A 45 5.52 -7.35 -7.78
N GLY A 46 4.26 -7.11 -7.47
CA GLY A 46 3.12 -7.59 -8.23
C GLY A 46 2.94 -6.89 -9.57
N PRO A 47 1.93 -7.31 -10.36
CA PRO A 47 1.70 -6.80 -11.72
C PRO A 47 1.18 -5.35 -11.77
N GLY A 48 1.01 -4.69 -10.62
CA GLY A 48 0.38 -3.37 -10.51
C GLY A 48 -1.15 -3.42 -10.66
N ILE A 49 -1.76 -2.24 -10.75
CA ILE A 49 -3.21 -2.07 -10.90
C ILE A 49 -3.52 -1.60 -12.33
N PRO A 50 -4.35 -2.33 -13.08
CA PRO A 50 -4.82 -1.88 -14.39
C PRO A 50 -5.51 -0.50 -14.32
N GLU A 51 -5.28 0.37 -15.31
CA GLU A 51 -5.82 1.74 -15.33
C GLU A 51 -7.35 1.80 -15.20
N ASP A 52 -8.05 0.86 -15.84
CA ASP A 52 -9.51 0.73 -15.82
C ASP A 52 -10.08 0.27 -14.45
N LYS A 53 -9.20 -0.17 -13.55
CA LYS A 53 -9.55 -0.59 -12.18
C LYS A 53 -9.17 0.44 -11.11
N LEU A 54 -8.37 1.45 -11.43
CA LEU A 54 -7.92 2.46 -10.45
C LEU A 54 -9.08 3.22 -9.80
N GLU A 55 -10.13 3.54 -10.56
CA GLU A 55 -11.31 4.21 -9.99
C GLU A 55 -12.15 3.29 -9.10
N LYS A 56 -12.01 1.97 -9.26
CA LYS A 56 -12.89 0.97 -8.62
C LYS A 56 -12.28 0.27 -7.42
N ILE A 57 -10.96 0.31 -7.23
CA ILE A 57 -10.29 -0.34 -6.10
C ILE A 57 -10.69 0.23 -4.73
N PHE A 58 -11.20 1.47 -4.69
CA PHE A 58 -11.69 2.10 -3.46
C PHE A 58 -13.22 2.15 -3.35
N SER A 59 -13.96 1.79 -4.40
CA SER A 59 -15.41 1.62 -4.33
C SER A 59 -15.72 0.28 -3.67
N ARG A 60 -16.33 0.34 -2.48
CA ARG A 60 -16.97 -0.79 -1.81
C ARG A 60 -18.46 -0.80 -2.10
#